data_AF-A0A2M7N5P5-F1
#
_entry.id   AF-A0A2M7N5P5-F1
#
_cell.length_a   1.000
_cell.length_b   1.000
_cell.length_c   1.000
_cell.angle_alpha   90.00
_cell.angle_beta   90.00
_cell.angle_gamma   90.00
#
_symmetry.space_group_name_H-M   'P 1'
#
loop_
_entity.id
_entity.type
_entity.pdbx_description
1 polymer ?
#
loop_
_entity_poly.entity_id
_entity_poly.type
_entity_poly.pdbx_seq_one_letter_code
_entity_poly.pdbx_strand_id
1 'polypeptide(L)'
;MKSGFNIIWSDEAKNNLLCIIDYFETNWTEKGLRNFFEKFEKTLQLISQNPQIFRLTNKRKNVRKCVFSKQTSIYYKFENNKFI
;
A
#
# COMPACT_ATOMS: atom_id res chain seq x y z
N MET A 1 -5.01 17.89 0.67
CA MET A 1 -5.84 18.00 -0.56
C MET A 1 -6.26 16.60 -0.97
N LYS A 2 -7.56 16.32 -1.00
CA LYS A 2 -8.15 15.02 -1.35
C LYS A 2 -7.93 14.77 -2.84
N SER A 3 -7.03 13.86 -3.20
CA SER A 3 -6.91 13.38 -4.57
C SER A 3 -8.14 12.52 -4.88
N GLY A 4 -8.88 12.86 -5.95
CA GLY A 4 -10.18 12.28 -6.30
C GLY A 4 -10.14 10.83 -6.82
N PHE A 5 -9.24 10.00 -6.32
CA PHE A 5 -9.12 8.60 -6.72
C PHE A 5 -9.71 7.68 -5.66
N ASN A 6 -10.48 6.69 -6.11
CA ASN A 6 -11.05 5.68 -5.22
C ASN A 6 -10.05 4.53 -5.07
N ILE A 7 -9.57 4.30 -3.84
CA ILE A 7 -8.73 3.14 -3.52
C ILE A 7 -9.67 1.98 -3.15
N ILE A 8 -9.66 0.94 -3.97
CA ILE A 8 -10.40 -0.29 -3.76
C ILE A 8 -9.42 -1.33 -3.22
N TRP A 9 -9.66 -1.77 -2.00
CA TRP A 9 -8.84 -2.82 -1.38
C TRP A 9 -9.42 -4.19 -1.73
N SER A 10 -8.59 -5.07 -2.30
CA SER A 10 -8.93 -6.49 -2.38
C SER A 10 -9.04 -7.08 -0.97
N ASP A 11 -9.82 -8.15 -0.82
CA ASP A 11 -9.94 -8.81 0.49
C ASP A 11 -8.62 -9.40 0.96
N GLU A 12 -7.77 -9.86 0.02
CA GLU A 12 -6.38 -10.25 0.31
C GLU A 12 -5.58 -9.07 0.88
N ALA A 13 -5.70 -7.87 0.30
CA ALA A 13 -4.98 -6.70 0.78
C ALA A 13 -5.45 -6.25 2.17
N LYS A 14 -6.77 -6.33 2.45
CA LYS A 14 -7.31 -6.07 3.79
C LYS A 14 -6.79 -7.08 4.81
N ASN A 15 -6.87 -8.37 4.51
CA ASN A 15 -6.39 -9.43 5.40
C ASN A 15 -4.88 -9.29 5.67
N ASN A 16 -4.08 -9.01 4.64
CA ASN A 16 -2.65 -8.78 4.80
C ASN A 16 -2.36 -7.56 5.69
N LEU A 17 -3.12 -6.47 5.54
CA LEU A 17 -2.96 -5.29 6.39
C LEU A 17 -3.32 -5.61 7.86
N LEU A 18 -4.40 -6.37 8.09
CA LEU A 18 -4.78 -6.83 9.44
C LEU A 18 -3.67 -7.68 10.06
N CYS A 19 -3.12 -8.66 9.35
CA CYS A 19 -1.99 -9.46 9.84
C CYS A 19 -0.77 -8.61 10.20
N ILE A 20 -0.50 -7.54 9.43
CA ILE A 20 0.60 -6.61 9.74
C ILE A 20 0.28 -5.85 11.03
N ILE A 21 -0.94 -5.33 11.18
CA ILE A 21 -1.37 -4.61 12.39
C ILE A 21 -1.27 -5.52 13.61
N ASP A 22 -1.84 -6.72 13.55
CA ASP A 22 -1.79 -7.71 14.64
C ASP A 22 -0.34 -8.01 15.04
N TYR A 23 0.56 -8.16 14.06
CA TYR A 23 1.99 -8.36 14.32
C TYR A 23 2.62 -7.16 15.03
N PHE A 24 2.29 -5.93 14.64
CA PHE A 24 2.80 -4.73 15.30
C PHE A 24 2.26 -4.58 16.72
N GLU A 25 0.96 -4.84 16.95
CA GLU A 25 0.35 -4.73 18.27
C GLU A 25 0.94 -5.73 19.27
N THR A 26 1.31 -6.92 18.81
CA THR A 26 1.89 -7.98 19.65
C THR A 26 3.40 -7.82 19.88
N ASN A 27 4.13 -7.19 18.96
CA ASN A 27 5.60 -7.21 18.98
C ASN A 27 6.27 -5.83 19.11
N TRP A 28 5.55 -4.73 18.97
CA TRP A 28 6.13 -3.38 18.87
C TRP A 28 5.43 -2.36 19.77
N THR A 29 6.12 -1.24 19.99
CA THR A 29 5.52 -0.09 20.68
C THR A 29 4.53 0.65 19.78
N GLU A 30 3.57 1.34 20.39
CA GLU A 30 2.61 2.21 19.71
C GLU A 30 3.28 3.19 18.73
N LYS A 31 4.47 3.69 19.09
CA LYS A 31 5.30 4.56 18.23
C LYS A 31 5.71 3.87 16.92
N GLY A 32 6.02 2.58 16.95
CA GLY A 32 6.36 1.78 15.77
C GLY A 32 5.19 1.66 14.80
N LEU A 33 4.01 1.35 15.33
CA LEU A 33 2.77 1.26 14.54
C LEU A 33 2.40 2.62 13.92
N ARG A 34 2.50 3.70 14.69
CA ARG A 34 2.27 5.06 14.18
C ARG A 34 3.23 5.41 13.03
N ASN A 35 4.53 5.16 13.20
CA ASN A 35 5.52 5.43 12.16
C ASN A 35 5.25 4.61 10.89
N PHE A 36 4.79 3.36 11.03
CA PHE A 36 4.38 2.51 9.92
C PHE A 36 3.24 3.17 9.14
N PHE A 37 2.14 3.54 9.81
CA PHE A 37 0.98 4.15 9.17
C PHE A 37 1.29 5.51 8.54
N GLU A 38 2.09 6.35 9.19
CA GLU A 38 2.51 7.63 8.61
C GLU A 38 3.29 7.44 7.30
N LYS A 39 4.17 6.43 7.23
CA LYS A 39 4.89 6.10 6.00
C LYS A 39 3.96 5.46 4.96
N PHE A 40 3.01 4.64 5.40
CA PHE A 40 2.03 3.99 4.55
C PHE A 40 1.15 5.01 3.82
N GLU A 41 0.56 5.95 4.54
CA GLU A 41 -0.25 7.04 4.00
C GLU A 41 0.53 7.90 3.00
N LYS A 42 1.78 8.28 3.34
CA LYS A 42 2.64 9.01 2.41
C LYS A 42 2.91 8.23 1.12
N THR A 43 3.07 6.92 1.23
CA THR A 43 3.29 6.06 0.06
C THR A 43 2.03 5.97 -0.80
N LEU A 44 0.85 5.80 -0.19
CA LEU A 44 -0.42 5.82 -0.92
C LEU A 44 -0.67 7.16 -1.60
N GLN A 45 -0.31 8.28 -0.94
CA GLN A 45 -0.41 9.61 -1.54
C GLN A 45 0.49 9.75 -2.77
N LEU A 46 1.73 9.26 -2.72
CA LEU A 46 2.64 9.24 -3.88
C LEU A 46 2.07 8.41 -5.03
N ILE A 47 1.54 7.22 -4.73
CA ILE A 47 0.88 6.35 -5.71
C ILE A 47 -0.32 7.07 -6.34
N SER A 48 -1.12 7.75 -5.51
CA SER A 48 -2.29 8.49 -5.95
C SER A 48 -1.95 9.66 -6.87
N GLN A 49 -0.85 10.37 -6.60
CA GLN A 49 -0.42 11.51 -7.41
C GLN A 49 0.28 11.07 -8.70
N ASN A 50 1.01 9.96 -8.67
CA ASN A 50 1.69 9.39 -9.83
C ASN A 50 1.54 7.86 -9.84
N PRO A 51 0.46 7.34 -10.46
CA PRO A 51 0.20 5.89 -10.53
C PRO A 51 1.28 5.09 -11.26
N GLN A 52 2.21 5.75 -11.95
CA GLN A 52 3.26 5.10 -12.74
C GLN A 52 4.63 5.12 -12.07
N ILE A 53 4.76 5.71 -10.88
CA ILE A 53 6.03 5.95 -10.19
C ILE A 53 6.80 4.67 -9.84
N PHE A 54 6.09 3.56 -9.59
CA PHE A 54 6.72 2.29 -9.21
C PHE A 54 6.75 1.30 -10.38
N ARG A 55 7.79 0.45 -10.40
CA ARG A 55 8.01 -0.53 -11.47
C ARG A 55 6.85 -1.51 -11.65
N LEU A 56 6.63 -1.93 -12.89
CA LEU A 56 5.77 -3.07 -13.20
C LEU A 56 6.39 -4.37 -12.65
N THR A 57 5.53 -5.31 -12.28
CA THR A 57 5.94 -6.69 -11.98
C THR A 57 5.86 -7.54 -13.25
N ASN A 58 6.78 -8.50 -13.38
CA ASN A 58 6.75 -9.48 -14.48
C ASN A 58 5.72 -10.60 -14.22
N LYS A 59 5.16 -10.67 -13.01
CA LYS A 59 4.24 -11.76 -12.60
C LYS A 59 2.81 -11.58 -13.09
N ARG A 60 2.35 -10.32 -13.23
CA ARG A 60 0.96 -9.99 -13.62
C ARG A 60 0.94 -8.71 -14.45
N LYS A 61 0.14 -8.69 -15.51
CA LYS A 61 0.00 -7.55 -16.42
C LYS A 61 -0.55 -6.33 -15.66
N ASN A 62 0.02 -5.16 -15.91
CA ASN A 62 -0.40 -3.85 -15.36
C ASN A 62 -0.36 -3.74 -13.82
N VAL A 63 0.24 -4.70 -13.13
CA VAL A 63 0.46 -4.60 -11.68
C VAL A 63 1.82 -3.97 -11.43
N ARG A 64 1.85 -3.01 -10.52
CA ARG A 64 3.07 -2.33 -10.05
C ARG A 64 3.42 -2.79 -8.65
N LYS A 65 4.72 -2.79 -8.36
CA LYS A 65 5.27 -3.17 -7.05
C LYS A 65 6.03 -2.00 -6.44
N CYS A 66 5.55 -1.54 -5.29
CA CYS A 66 6.28 -0.64 -4.41
C CYS A 66 6.94 -1.47 -3.29
N VAL A 67 8.26 -1.36 -3.14
CA VAL A 67 8.96 -1.94 -2.00
C VAL A 67 8.81 -0.98 -0.83
N PHE A 68 7.95 -1.32 0.13
CA PHE A 68 7.64 -0.44 1.27
C PHE A 68 8.67 -0.59 2.39
N SER A 69 9.04 -1.83 2.70
CA SER A 69 10.07 -2.19 3.69
C SER A 69 10.80 -3.46 3.26
N LYS A 70 11.75 -3.93 4.08
CA LYS A 70 12.41 -5.22 3.87
C LYS A 70 11.41 -6.40 3.94
N GLN A 71 10.38 -6.30 4.79
CA GLN A 71 9.39 -7.37 4.99
C GLN A 71 8.13 -7.19 4.14
N THR A 72 7.83 -5.98 3.65
CA THR A 72 6.54 -5.68 3.03
C THR A 72 6.65 -4.95 1.70
N SER A 73 5.74 -5.27 0.79
CA SER A 73 5.61 -4.63 -0.52
C SER A 73 4.15 -4.35 -0.80
N ILE A 74 3.86 -3.21 -1.42
CA ILE A 74 2.52 -2.84 -1.86
C ILE A 74 2.42 -3.18 -3.34
N TYR A 75 1.40 -3.94 -3.70
CA TYR A 75 1.03 -4.22 -5.07
C TYR A 75 -0.25 -3.47 -5.39
N TYR A 76 -0.28 -2.81 -6.55
CA TYR A 76 -1.44 -2.07 -6.99
C TYR A 76 -1.53 -2.07 -8.51
N LYS A 77 -2.73 -1.86 -9.03
CA LYS A 77 -2.98 -1.49 -10.42
C LYS A 77 -3.86 -0.24 -10.47
N PHE A 78 -3.73 0.53 -11.54
CA PHE A 78 -4.54 1.72 -11.77
C PHE A 78 -5.34 1.54 -13.06
N GLU A 79 -6.65 1.39 -12.93
CA GLU A 79 -7.58 1.14 -14.04
C GLU A 79 -8.85 1.98 -13.85
N ASN A 80 -9.38 2.60 -14.90
CA ASN A 80 -10.64 3.36 -14.88
C ASN A 80 -10.72 4.39 -13.74
N ASN A 81 -9.62 5.12 -13.51
CA ASN A 81 -9.50 6.13 -12.44
C ASN A 81 -9.63 5.56 -11.00
N LYS A 82 -9.37 4.25 -10.82
CA LYS A 82 -9.44 3.53 -9.56
C LYS A 82 -8.13 2.78 -9.30
N PHE A 83 -7.72 2.76 -8.04
CA PHE A 83 -6.66 1.87 -7.56
C PHE A 83 -7.28 0.56 -7.10
N ILE A 84 -6.69 -0.56 -7.49
CA ILE A 84 -7.10 -1.92 -7.10
C ILE A 84 -5.87 -2.68 -6.59
#